data_AF-A0A8B6H9P7-F1
#
_entry.id   AF-A0A8B6H9P7-F1
#
_cell.length_a   1.000
_cell.length_b   1.000
_cell.length_c   1.000
_cell.angle_alpha   90.00
_cell.angle_beta   90.00
_cell.angle_gamma   90.00
#
_symmetry.space_group_name_H-M   'P 1'
#
loop_
_entity.id
_entity.type
_entity.pdbx_description
1 polymer ?
#
loop_
_entity_poly.entity_id
_entity_poly.type
_entity_poly.pdbx_seq_one_letter_code
_entity_poly.pdbx_strand_id
1 'polypeptide(L)'
;MWKKLRILSMTIFKTITVLFIVCCLASLSSNSSQQSTLVITSDDKKPYTRVYIDKSTVSHMVSPKITDSVVDKNNTTTVVIKNKTTKVQVKNNTLKFIVENNTTRVFDLVKDNTVKVPLKNKTTKVPVKNKTTKVPVKDNTTKVPVKDNTVKVPVKTKTTNVPVKDNTVKVPVKTKTTKVPVKDNTVKVPVKDNTVRSTQIYEYSFPYLHVPVNVCKSNGAKSDPFLLFVVKSDVNHIAHRIAIRNTWGNTSNPGIKLVFLVGYSPLMKEFIQMESDTYKDIIQQNFLDDYHNNTLKTIMGFTWVATHCSGSKYIFFVDDDYIVNTKYIWNHLHTLSIAGKRDVFLGYVWKNAKPHRNANSKWFISNDDFKDNVLPPYAGGGSLVLTVDTINKLLSQFKFMKPMFIDDVYLGIACKKLKISLIHESRFSVRYQPDKMNHLFSSHGFRSPMQLIEDWKKFHIKYDMVI
;
A
#
# COMPACT_ATOMS: atom_id res chain seq x y z
N MET A 1 -64.88 -25.91 23.88
CA MET A 1 -64.76 -24.63 24.61
C MET A 1 -63.28 -24.38 24.87
N TRP A 2 -62.59 -23.47 24.17
CA TRP A 2 -62.58 -22.02 24.46
C TRP A 2 -62.41 -21.78 25.98
N LYS A 3 -61.46 -21.01 26.51
CA LYS A 3 -60.56 -19.99 25.94
C LYS A 3 -59.60 -19.55 27.06
N LYS A 4 -58.36 -19.25 26.67
CA LYS A 4 -57.54 -18.08 27.06
C LYS A 4 -57.54 -17.60 28.53
N LEU A 5 -56.35 -17.69 29.13
CA LEU A 5 -55.55 -16.53 29.61
C LEU A 5 -54.10 -17.05 29.82
N ARG A 6 -53.24 -17.11 28.81
CA ARG A 6 -52.35 -16.06 28.27
C ARG A 6 -51.61 -15.22 29.33
N ILE A 7 -50.30 -15.50 29.44
CA ILE A 7 -49.17 -14.55 29.37
C ILE A 7 -49.09 -13.51 30.51
N LEU A 8 -48.31 -13.83 31.55
CA LEU A 8 -47.10 -13.09 31.93
C LEU A 8 -46.30 -13.88 33.00
N SER A 9 -44.97 -13.81 32.93
CA SER A 9 -44.00 -14.37 33.88
C SER A 9 -43.47 -15.80 33.63
N MET A 10 -43.03 -16.07 32.39
CA MET A 10 -42.08 -17.15 32.06
C MET A 10 -40.65 -16.62 31.82
N THR A 11 -40.28 -15.50 32.45
CA THR A 11 -38.99 -14.82 32.17
C THR A 11 -38.12 -14.59 33.41
N ILE A 12 -38.53 -15.00 34.61
CA ILE A 12 -37.75 -14.78 35.84
C ILE A 12 -37.86 -16.06 36.68
N PHE A 13 -36.74 -16.54 37.25
CA PHE A 13 -36.55 -17.82 37.97
C PHE A 13 -35.99 -19.03 37.19
N LYS A 14 -35.27 -18.78 36.09
CA LYS A 14 -34.10 -19.62 35.71
C LYS A 14 -32.75 -18.95 36.04
N THR A 15 -32.79 -17.96 36.93
CA THR A 15 -31.64 -17.13 37.32
C THR A 15 -31.19 -17.34 38.77
N ILE A 16 -31.81 -18.28 39.52
CA ILE A 16 -31.44 -18.56 40.91
C ILE A 16 -31.08 -20.05 41.05
N THR A 17 -29.94 -20.43 40.46
CA THR A 17 -29.27 -21.72 40.73
C THR A 17 -27.75 -21.57 40.61
N VAL A 18 -27.21 -20.39 40.94
CA VAL A 18 -25.76 -20.12 40.95
C VAL A 18 -25.30 -19.44 42.24
N LEU A 19 -26.10 -19.53 43.32
CA LEU A 19 -25.75 -18.94 44.60
C LEU A 19 -25.92 -19.92 45.78
N PHE A 20 -25.42 -21.13 45.63
CA PHE A 20 -25.21 -22.05 46.75
C PHE A 20 -24.00 -22.93 46.39
N ILE A 21 -22.82 -22.52 46.87
CA ILE A 21 -21.60 -23.27 47.24
C ILE A 21 -20.50 -22.18 47.43
N VAL A 22 -20.72 -21.30 48.41
CA VAL A 22 -19.65 -20.52 49.07
C VAL A 22 -20.09 -20.40 50.52
N CYS A 23 -19.88 -21.46 51.30
CA CYS A 23 -19.82 -21.45 52.76
C CYS A 23 -19.67 -22.89 53.23
N CYS A 24 -18.43 -23.37 53.38
CA CYS A 24 -18.01 -24.27 54.45
C CYS A 24 -16.51 -24.53 54.33
N LEU A 25 -15.86 -24.58 55.50
CA LEU A 25 -14.45 -24.89 55.77
C LEU A 25 -13.46 -23.71 55.69
N ALA A 26 -13.63 -22.77 56.64
CA ALA A 26 -12.50 -22.11 57.26
C ALA A 26 -12.45 -22.55 58.73
N SER A 27 -11.63 -23.54 59.05
CA SER A 27 -11.02 -23.67 60.39
C SER A 27 -9.78 -24.57 60.36
N LEU A 28 -8.75 -24.09 61.05
CA LEU A 28 -7.56 -24.76 61.60
C LEU A 28 -6.18 -24.65 60.87
N SER A 29 -5.28 -23.99 61.64
CA SER A 29 -3.84 -24.17 61.87
C SER A 29 -2.78 -23.75 60.84
N SER A 30 -2.15 -22.63 61.18
CA SER A 30 -0.70 -22.29 61.19
C SER A 30 0.34 -23.13 60.41
N ASN A 31 1.23 -22.37 59.74
CA ASN A 31 2.59 -22.70 59.28
C ASN A 31 2.76 -23.70 58.13
N SER A 32 2.85 -23.17 56.90
CA SER A 32 3.95 -23.39 55.94
C SER A 32 3.56 -22.80 54.58
N SER A 33 4.55 -22.37 53.79
CA SER A 33 4.41 -21.91 52.42
C SER A 33 3.94 -23.04 51.49
N GLN A 34 2.63 -23.32 51.45
CA GLN A 34 2.03 -24.22 50.47
C GLN A 34 1.29 -23.43 49.39
N GLN A 35 1.71 -23.62 48.13
CA GLN A 35 0.92 -23.26 46.95
C GLN A 35 -0.34 -24.14 46.94
N SER A 36 -1.47 -23.61 47.39
CA SER A 36 -2.76 -24.27 47.32
C SER A 36 -3.21 -24.39 45.86
N THR A 37 -3.01 -25.54 45.22
CA THR A 37 -3.50 -25.78 43.85
C THR A 37 -4.97 -26.16 43.91
N LEU A 38 -5.86 -25.26 43.46
CA LEU A 38 -7.29 -25.60 43.27
C LEU A 38 -7.42 -26.46 42.01
N VAL A 39 -7.53 -27.78 42.18
CA VAL A 39 -7.87 -28.71 41.09
C VAL A 39 -9.39 -28.86 41.06
N ILE A 40 -10.04 -28.36 40.02
CA ILE A 40 -11.43 -28.74 39.74
C ILE A 40 -11.39 -30.18 39.19
N THR A 41 -11.45 -31.17 40.08
CA THR A 41 -11.81 -32.53 39.69
C THR A 41 -13.32 -32.65 39.80
N SER A 42 -13.93 -33.13 38.73
CA SER A 42 -15.37 -33.41 38.69
C SER A 42 -15.53 -34.84 38.20
N ASP A 43 -16.47 -35.53 38.81
CA ASP A 43 -16.73 -36.96 38.65
C ASP A 43 -16.75 -37.45 37.19
N ASP A 44 -16.23 -38.66 36.98
CA ASP A 44 -15.45 -39.06 35.80
C ASP A 44 -16.26 -39.39 34.54
N LYS A 45 -17.53 -38.96 34.45
CA LYS A 45 -18.50 -39.50 33.47
C LYS A 45 -19.44 -38.53 32.74
N LYS A 46 -19.37 -37.19 32.92
CA LYS A 46 -20.31 -36.26 32.22
C LYS A 46 -19.63 -35.10 31.45
N PRO A 47 -20.07 -34.80 30.21
CA PRO A 47 -19.59 -33.65 29.44
C PRO A 47 -20.13 -32.32 30.00
N TYR A 48 -19.37 -31.21 29.88
CA TYR A 48 -19.77 -29.88 30.37
C TYR A 48 -20.05 -28.90 29.24
N THR A 49 -21.12 -28.10 29.36
CA THR A 49 -21.44 -27.04 28.40
C THR A 49 -20.57 -25.78 28.61
N ARG A 50 -20.35 -25.34 29.85
CA ARG A 50 -19.52 -24.15 30.16
C ARG A 50 -18.71 -24.31 31.46
N VAL A 51 -17.50 -23.77 31.49
CA VAL A 51 -16.65 -23.66 32.69
C VAL A 51 -16.26 -22.19 32.92
N TYR A 52 -16.39 -21.70 34.15
CA TYR A 52 -16.06 -20.32 34.56
C TYR A 52 -14.93 -20.31 35.61
N ILE A 53 -13.97 -19.40 35.49
CA ILE A 53 -12.81 -19.25 36.39
C ILE A 53 -12.77 -17.81 36.97
N ASP A 54 -12.53 -17.68 38.29
CA ASP A 54 -12.49 -16.41 39.08
C ASP A 54 -11.35 -16.47 40.17
N LYS A 55 -10.87 -15.31 40.71
CA LYS A 55 -9.67 -14.99 41.58
C LYS A 55 -9.21 -16.06 42.62
N SER A 56 -7.97 -16.10 43.18
CA SER A 56 -6.68 -15.37 43.06
C SER A 56 -5.49 -16.27 43.53
N THR A 57 -4.26 -15.92 43.11
CA THR A 57 -2.94 -16.40 43.61
C THR A 57 -2.54 -17.86 43.37
N VAL A 58 -3.19 -18.55 42.43
CA VAL A 58 -2.95 -19.97 42.16
C VAL A 58 -2.92 -20.25 40.66
N SER A 59 -2.05 -21.15 40.21
CA SER A 59 -2.09 -21.68 38.86
C SER A 59 -3.31 -22.60 38.69
N HIS A 60 -4.25 -22.26 37.80
CA HIS A 60 -5.43 -23.09 37.59
C HIS A 60 -5.26 -23.98 36.35
N MET A 61 -5.29 -25.30 36.56
CA MET A 61 -5.45 -26.30 35.49
C MET A 61 -6.92 -26.64 35.32
N VAL A 62 -7.44 -26.54 34.09
CA VAL A 62 -8.79 -26.99 33.72
C VAL A 62 -8.62 -28.22 32.82
N SER A 63 -8.92 -29.41 33.35
CA SER A 63 -8.79 -30.68 32.62
C SER A 63 -10.12 -31.43 32.42
N PRO A 64 -11.14 -30.85 31.75
CA PRO A 64 -12.40 -31.54 31.47
C PRO A 64 -12.31 -32.42 30.21
N LYS A 65 -12.97 -33.59 30.16
CA LYS A 65 -12.88 -34.54 29.03
C LYS A 65 -13.36 -33.96 27.68
N ILE A 66 -14.48 -33.20 27.66
CA ILE A 66 -15.03 -32.46 26.49
C ILE A 66 -15.83 -31.25 27.00
N THR A 67 -15.58 -30.05 26.47
CA THR A 67 -16.33 -28.85 26.84
C THR A 67 -16.68 -27.94 25.67
N ASP A 68 -17.88 -27.37 25.66
CA ASP A 68 -18.23 -26.41 24.60
C ASP A 68 -17.56 -25.06 24.82
N SER A 69 -17.48 -24.57 26.06
CA SER A 69 -16.82 -23.28 26.33
C SER A 69 -16.12 -23.15 27.69
N VAL A 70 -14.98 -22.43 27.71
CA VAL A 70 -14.29 -21.99 28.94
C VAL A 70 -14.19 -20.47 28.94
N VAL A 71 -14.53 -19.84 30.07
CA VAL A 71 -14.50 -18.36 30.23
C VAL A 71 -13.71 -17.98 31.48
N ASP A 72 -12.55 -17.35 31.29
CA ASP A 72 -11.80 -16.70 32.37
C ASP A 72 -12.23 -15.24 32.51
N LYS A 73 -12.68 -14.85 33.70
CA LYS A 73 -13.21 -13.51 33.97
C LYS A 73 -12.21 -12.57 34.65
N ASN A 74 -11.12 -13.07 35.24
CA ASN A 74 -10.22 -12.29 36.12
C ASN A 74 -8.71 -12.46 35.79
N ASN A 75 -7.85 -11.58 36.34
CA ASN A 75 -6.40 -11.55 36.06
C ASN A 75 -5.69 -12.82 36.59
N THR A 76 -5.43 -13.83 35.74
CA THR A 76 -4.81 -15.12 36.14
C THR A 76 -3.35 -15.30 35.66
N THR A 77 -2.50 -15.96 36.45
CA THR A 77 -1.08 -16.17 36.10
C THR A 77 -0.89 -17.23 35.00
N THR A 78 -1.61 -18.36 35.09
CA THR A 78 -1.54 -19.42 34.08
C THR A 78 -2.86 -20.16 33.98
N VAL A 79 -3.36 -20.33 32.75
CA VAL A 79 -4.51 -21.18 32.42
C VAL A 79 -4.06 -22.28 31.48
N VAL A 80 -4.37 -23.53 31.83
CA VAL A 80 -4.11 -24.71 30.97
C VAL A 80 -5.43 -25.39 30.65
N ILE A 81 -5.74 -25.51 29.37
CA ILE A 81 -6.91 -26.24 28.87
C ILE A 81 -6.44 -27.53 28.22
N LYS A 82 -6.92 -28.66 28.73
CA LYS A 82 -6.66 -29.99 28.19
C LYS A 82 -7.98 -30.57 27.63
N ASN A 83 -7.88 -31.25 26.48
CA ASN A 83 -8.92 -32.01 25.76
C ASN A 83 -9.80 -31.17 24.78
N LYS A 84 -10.77 -31.85 24.12
CA LYS A 84 -11.59 -31.31 23.02
C LYS A 84 -12.51 -30.19 23.52
N THR A 85 -12.07 -28.95 23.37
CA THR A 85 -12.88 -27.75 23.66
C THR A 85 -13.31 -27.03 22.37
N THR A 86 -14.57 -26.62 22.29
CA THR A 86 -15.12 -25.97 21.08
C THR A 86 -14.89 -24.45 21.05
N LYS A 87 -14.87 -23.79 22.21
CA LYS A 87 -14.73 -22.32 22.36
C LYS A 87 -13.97 -21.95 23.65
N VAL A 88 -13.14 -20.92 23.61
CA VAL A 88 -12.50 -20.35 24.81
C VAL A 88 -12.50 -18.83 24.74
N GLN A 89 -12.78 -18.17 25.87
CA GLN A 89 -12.78 -16.72 26.05
C GLN A 89 -11.96 -16.32 27.30
N VAL A 90 -11.05 -15.36 27.19
CA VAL A 90 -10.16 -14.91 28.28
C VAL A 90 -10.26 -13.39 28.46
N LYS A 91 -10.29 -12.89 29.70
CA LYS A 91 -10.25 -11.45 30.02
C LYS A 91 -8.92 -11.02 30.69
N ASN A 92 -8.71 -9.70 30.78
CA ASN A 92 -7.51 -8.91 31.08
C ASN A 92 -6.36 -9.56 31.90
N ASN A 93 -5.11 -9.13 31.62
CA ASN A 93 -3.86 -9.38 32.39
C ASN A 93 -3.51 -10.86 32.67
N THR A 94 -3.89 -11.77 31.78
CA THR A 94 -3.47 -13.18 31.89
C THR A 94 -2.01 -13.36 31.39
N LEU A 95 -1.11 -13.89 32.24
CA LEU A 95 0.33 -13.96 31.91
C LEU A 95 0.68 -15.12 30.95
N LYS A 96 0.05 -16.29 31.08
CA LYS A 96 0.38 -17.50 30.31
C LYS A 96 -0.86 -18.35 30.02
N PHE A 97 -1.13 -18.65 28.76
CA PHE A 97 -2.29 -19.44 28.35
C PHE A 97 -1.88 -20.63 27.47
N ILE A 98 -2.12 -21.87 27.91
CA ILE A 98 -1.72 -23.10 27.22
C ILE A 98 -2.96 -23.89 26.79
N VAL A 99 -3.02 -24.27 25.51
CA VAL A 99 -4.05 -25.16 24.96
C VAL A 99 -3.41 -26.46 24.50
N GLU A 100 -3.93 -27.59 24.96
CA GLU A 100 -3.47 -28.94 24.62
C GLU A 100 -4.67 -29.84 24.20
N ASN A 101 -4.48 -30.66 23.15
CA ASN A 101 -5.37 -31.76 22.70
C ASN A 101 -6.68 -31.40 21.93
N ASN A 102 -6.56 -31.05 20.64
CA ASN A 102 -7.65 -31.03 19.63
C ASN A 102 -8.79 -30.02 19.90
N THR A 103 -8.46 -28.76 20.20
CA THR A 103 -9.43 -27.67 20.33
C THR A 103 -9.89 -27.16 18.96
N THR A 104 -11.21 -27.11 18.75
CA THR A 104 -11.79 -26.89 17.42
C THR A 104 -11.71 -25.42 16.98
N ARG A 105 -11.99 -24.46 17.89
CA ARG A 105 -11.95 -23.01 17.62
C ARG A 105 -11.68 -22.20 18.92
N VAL A 106 -10.83 -21.18 18.86
CA VAL A 106 -10.71 -20.16 19.92
C VAL A 106 -11.44 -18.91 19.43
N PHE A 107 -12.49 -18.46 20.13
CA PHE A 107 -13.32 -17.32 19.73
C PHE A 107 -13.21 -16.19 20.77
N ASP A 108 -12.74 -15.05 20.28
CA ASP A 108 -12.72 -13.74 20.95
C ASP A 108 -11.91 -13.61 22.26
N LEU A 109 -11.18 -12.49 22.31
CA LEU A 109 -10.40 -11.93 23.43
C LEU A 109 -9.08 -12.62 23.83
N VAL A 110 -8.00 -12.04 23.31
CA VAL A 110 -6.95 -11.50 24.17
C VAL A 110 -7.16 -9.98 24.14
N LYS A 111 -7.57 -9.37 25.25
CA LYS A 111 -7.58 -7.91 25.40
C LYS A 111 -6.54 -7.55 26.44
N ASP A 112 -5.63 -6.66 26.04
CA ASP A 112 -4.62 -5.94 26.81
C ASP A 112 -3.63 -6.79 27.65
N ASN A 113 -2.34 -6.63 27.35
CA ASN A 113 -1.18 -7.09 28.16
C ASN A 113 -1.02 -8.61 28.38
N THR A 114 -1.32 -9.46 27.39
CA THR A 114 -1.03 -10.91 27.48
C THR A 114 0.37 -11.26 26.95
N VAL A 115 1.16 -11.96 27.77
CA VAL A 115 2.61 -12.12 27.55
C VAL A 115 2.96 -13.35 26.70
N LYS A 116 2.34 -14.52 26.92
CA LYS A 116 2.65 -15.76 26.18
C LYS A 116 1.43 -16.67 25.95
N VAL A 117 1.22 -17.10 24.70
CA VAL A 117 0.15 -18.04 24.30
C VAL A 117 0.73 -19.23 23.51
N PRO A 118 1.25 -20.30 24.17
CA PRO A 118 1.69 -21.51 23.48
C PRO A 118 0.50 -22.37 23.04
N LEU A 119 0.40 -22.65 21.75
CA LEU A 119 -0.57 -23.61 21.19
C LEU A 119 0.13 -24.95 20.96
N LYS A 120 -0.49 -26.06 21.40
CA LYS A 120 -0.04 -27.44 21.12
C LYS A 120 -1.19 -28.29 20.58
N ASN A 121 -0.91 -29.11 19.56
CA ASN A 121 -1.80 -30.09 18.90
C ASN A 121 -2.97 -29.50 18.07
N LYS A 122 -3.12 -30.01 16.83
CA LYS A 122 -4.20 -29.80 15.82
C LYS A 122 -5.30 -28.78 16.19
N THR A 123 -5.02 -27.49 15.98
CA THR A 123 -5.96 -26.38 16.23
C THR A 123 -6.39 -25.73 14.90
N THR A 124 -7.68 -25.43 14.71
CA THR A 124 -8.21 -24.97 13.40
C THR A 124 -8.07 -23.46 13.16
N LYS A 125 -8.30 -22.61 14.18
CA LYS A 125 -8.29 -21.14 14.03
C LYS A 125 -8.00 -20.43 15.35
N VAL A 126 -6.99 -19.56 15.38
CA VAL A 126 -6.63 -18.75 16.56
C VAL A 126 -6.38 -17.29 16.16
N PRO A 127 -7.37 -16.38 16.32
CA PRO A 127 -7.18 -14.95 16.11
C PRO A 127 -6.51 -14.29 17.33
N VAL A 128 -5.45 -13.51 17.10
CA VAL A 128 -4.73 -12.72 18.13
C VAL A 128 -4.95 -11.22 17.85
N LYS A 129 -5.27 -10.44 18.87
CA LYS A 129 -5.48 -8.97 18.80
C LYS A 129 -4.77 -8.30 19.99
N ASN A 130 -4.29 -7.07 19.79
CA ASN A 130 -3.73 -6.12 20.76
C ASN A 130 -2.51 -6.59 21.61
N LYS A 131 -1.41 -5.82 21.56
CA LYS A 131 -0.27 -5.79 22.52
C LYS A 131 0.18 -7.17 23.05
N THR A 132 0.38 -8.15 22.17
CA THR A 132 0.82 -9.51 22.55
C THR A 132 2.33 -9.68 22.32
N THR A 133 3.08 -10.11 23.34
CA THR A 133 4.56 -10.19 23.25
C THR A 133 5.05 -11.42 22.48
N LYS A 134 4.46 -12.61 22.69
CA LYS A 134 4.93 -13.85 22.03
C LYS A 134 3.83 -14.91 21.85
N VAL A 135 3.64 -15.39 20.62
CA VAL A 135 2.70 -16.49 20.29
C VAL A 135 3.45 -17.64 19.60
N PRO A 136 4.06 -18.57 20.35
CA PRO A 136 4.71 -19.74 19.77
C PRO A 136 3.68 -20.80 19.37
N VAL A 137 3.61 -21.12 18.07
CA VAL A 137 2.76 -22.19 17.55
C VAL A 137 3.61 -23.46 17.39
N LYS A 138 3.23 -24.52 18.11
CA LYS A 138 3.79 -25.86 17.96
C LYS A 138 2.71 -26.76 17.35
N ASP A 139 2.95 -27.24 16.14
CA ASP A 139 2.20 -28.30 15.41
C ASP A 139 0.99 -27.86 14.56
N ASN A 140 0.64 -28.72 13.60
CA ASN A 140 -0.27 -28.51 12.45
C ASN A 140 -1.48 -27.60 12.73
N THR A 141 -1.43 -26.35 12.25
CA THR A 141 -2.47 -25.32 12.44
C THR A 141 -2.93 -24.76 11.10
N THR A 142 -4.24 -24.61 10.89
CA THR A 142 -4.78 -24.19 9.58
C THR A 142 -4.70 -22.68 9.36
N LYS A 143 -5.05 -21.85 10.36
CA LYS A 143 -5.09 -20.38 10.24
C LYS A 143 -4.80 -19.65 11.56
N VAL A 144 -3.90 -18.68 11.52
CA VAL A 144 -3.57 -17.80 12.67
C VAL A 144 -3.61 -16.33 12.25
N PRO A 145 -4.77 -15.66 12.33
CA PRO A 145 -4.86 -14.22 12.05
C PRO A 145 -4.23 -13.42 13.20
N VAL A 146 -3.33 -12.49 12.88
CA VAL A 146 -2.69 -11.59 13.85
C VAL A 146 -3.06 -10.16 13.51
N LYS A 147 -3.52 -9.38 14.51
CA LYS A 147 -3.82 -7.96 14.41
C LYS A 147 -3.23 -7.19 15.59
N ASP A 148 -2.96 -5.91 15.38
CA ASP A 148 -2.69 -4.87 16.38
C ASP A 148 -1.49 -5.14 17.32
N ASN A 149 -0.32 -4.55 17.02
CA ASN A 149 0.83 -4.40 17.93
C ASN A 149 1.38 -5.72 18.53
N THR A 150 1.64 -6.74 17.71
CA THR A 150 2.21 -8.03 18.16
C THR A 150 3.73 -8.09 17.95
N VAL A 151 4.49 -8.47 18.98
CA VAL A 151 5.97 -8.34 18.97
C VAL A 151 6.67 -9.53 18.28
N LYS A 152 6.30 -10.79 18.60
CA LYS A 152 6.91 -12.00 17.98
C LYS A 152 5.94 -13.17 17.81
N VAL A 153 5.83 -13.72 16.60
CA VAL A 153 5.04 -14.95 16.32
C VAL A 153 5.92 -16.04 15.69
N PRO A 154 6.66 -16.83 16.48
CA PRO A 154 7.46 -17.92 15.95
C PRO A 154 6.59 -19.14 15.60
N VAL A 155 6.55 -19.50 14.32
CA VAL A 155 5.83 -20.66 13.78
C VAL A 155 6.84 -21.78 13.51
N LYS A 156 6.69 -22.93 14.17
CA LYS A 156 7.69 -24.00 14.11
C LYS A 156 7.43 -25.08 13.04
N THR A 157 6.21 -25.21 12.50
CA THR A 157 5.78 -26.34 11.64
C THR A 157 4.70 -25.95 10.61
N LYS A 158 4.31 -26.88 9.71
CA LYS A 158 3.35 -26.72 8.59
C LYS A 158 2.12 -25.86 8.97
N THR A 159 1.97 -24.73 8.31
CA THR A 159 0.84 -23.79 8.49
C THR A 159 0.34 -23.32 7.13
N THR A 160 -0.98 -23.34 6.88
CA THR A 160 -1.50 -23.00 5.54
C THR A 160 -1.52 -21.50 5.30
N ASN A 161 -2.03 -20.70 6.24
CA ASN A 161 -2.19 -19.25 6.10
C ASN A 161 -1.97 -18.50 7.43
N VAL A 162 -1.14 -17.47 7.40
CA VAL A 162 -0.92 -16.54 8.53
C VAL A 162 -1.09 -15.09 8.06
N PRO A 163 -2.33 -14.55 8.04
CA PRO A 163 -2.55 -13.15 7.69
C PRO A 163 -2.14 -12.24 8.85
N VAL A 164 -1.29 -11.26 8.54
CA VAL A 164 -0.76 -10.28 9.51
C VAL A 164 -1.27 -8.89 9.15
N LYS A 165 -1.77 -8.14 10.14
CA LYS A 165 -2.20 -6.74 10.03
C LYS A 165 -1.65 -5.92 11.20
N ASP A 166 -1.47 -4.62 10.97
CA ASP A 166 -1.29 -3.56 11.97
C ASP A 166 -0.10 -3.77 12.95
N ASN A 167 1.05 -3.13 12.66
CA ASN A 167 2.21 -2.96 13.56
C ASN A 167 2.80 -4.25 14.18
N THR A 168 3.08 -5.27 13.37
CA THR A 168 3.73 -6.51 13.83
C THR A 168 5.25 -6.47 13.63
N VAL A 169 6.03 -6.76 14.68
CA VAL A 169 7.48 -6.47 14.72
C VAL A 169 8.34 -7.59 14.09
N LYS A 170 8.10 -8.89 14.39
CA LYS A 170 8.84 -10.03 13.80
C LYS A 170 8.00 -11.32 13.72
N VAL A 171 7.99 -11.99 12.56
CA VAL A 171 7.36 -13.31 12.38
C VAL A 171 8.38 -14.32 11.81
N PRO A 172 9.14 -15.04 12.67
CA PRO A 172 10.05 -16.08 12.21
C PRO A 172 9.27 -17.36 11.89
N VAL A 173 9.29 -17.80 10.64
CA VAL A 173 8.67 -19.05 10.18
C VAL A 173 9.76 -20.08 9.91
N LYS A 174 9.68 -21.27 10.52
CA LYS A 174 10.75 -22.28 10.44
C LYS A 174 10.55 -23.35 9.35
N THR A 175 9.34 -23.70 8.91
CA THR A 175 9.13 -24.71 7.84
C THR A 175 7.76 -24.64 7.12
N LYS A 176 7.71 -25.02 5.82
CA LYS A 176 6.54 -25.35 4.96
C LYS A 176 5.26 -24.53 5.22
N THR A 177 5.30 -23.22 4.93
CA THR A 177 4.13 -22.33 4.97
C THR A 177 3.72 -21.92 3.56
N THR A 178 2.44 -22.02 3.21
CA THR A 178 1.97 -21.83 1.83
C THR A 178 1.85 -20.35 1.45
N LYS A 179 1.25 -19.50 2.30
CA LYS A 179 1.09 -18.05 2.06
C LYS A 179 1.13 -17.23 3.36
N VAL A 180 1.74 -16.05 3.32
CA VAL A 180 1.83 -15.11 4.46
C VAL A 180 1.48 -13.69 4.00
N PRO A 181 0.20 -13.36 3.72
CA PRO A 181 -0.19 -12.02 3.27
C PRO A 181 0.10 -10.96 4.36
N VAL A 182 0.85 -9.93 3.98
CA VAL A 182 1.26 -8.80 4.85
C VAL A 182 0.56 -7.52 4.39
N LYS A 183 -0.07 -6.81 5.33
CA LYS A 183 -0.65 -5.48 5.10
C LYS A 183 -0.12 -4.50 6.15
N ASP A 184 0.31 -3.33 5.71
CA ASP A 184 0.80 -2.19 6.51
C ASP A 184 2.07 -2.43 7.38
N ASN A 185 2.85 -1.35 7.60
CA ASN A 185 4.11 -1.20 8.37
C ASN A 185 4.69 -2.42 9.13
N THR A 186 5.14 -3.45 8.42
CA THR A 186 5.77 -4.66 9.01
C THR A 186 7.29 -4.64 8.76
N VAL A 187 8.08 -4.68 9.84
CA VAL A 187 9.52 -4.31 9.78
C VAL A 187 10.41 -5.43 9.23
N LYS A 188 10.22 -6.73 9.57
CA LYS A 188 11.00 -7.86 9.01
C LYS A 188 10.25 -9.21 9.07
N VAL A 189 10.18 -9.92 7.94
CA VAL A 189 9.78 -11.34 7.87
C VAL A 189 10.95 -12.17 7.31
N PRO A 190 11.88 -12.67 8.16
CA PRO A 190 12.91 -13.60 7.71
C PRO A 190 12.29 -14.98 7.50
N VAL A 191 12.35 -15.48 6.26
CA VAL A 191 11.84 -16.81 5.90
C VAL A 191 13.00 -17.66 5.38
N LYS A 192 13.12 -18.91 5.86
CA LYS A 192 14.05 -19.91 5.34
C LYS A 192 13.27 -20.99 4.61
N ASP A 193 13.75 -21.35 3.43
CA ASP A 193 13.33 -22.39 2.47
C ASP A 193 11.87 -22.37 1.95
N ASN A 194 11.74 -22.33 0.63
CA ASN A 194 10.53 -22.57 -0.19
C ASN A 194 9.23 -21.87 0.23
N THR A 195 9.30 -20.64 0.73
CA THR A 195 8.11 -19.83 1.01
C THR A 195 8.02 -18.66 0.03
N VAL A 196 6.91 -18.56 -0.70
CA VAL A 196 6.62 -17.42 -1.57
C VAL A 196 6.42 -16.18 -0.70
N ARG A 197 7.34 -15.22 -0.79
CA ARG A 197 7.26 -13.92 -0.11
C ARG A 197 5.95 -13.25 -0.52
N SER A 198 5.10 -12.88 0.44
CA SER A 198 3.95 -12.03 0.13
C SER A 198 4.46 -10.70 -0.41
N THR A 199 4.20 -10.46 -1.68
CA THR A 199 4.43 -9.16 -2.30
C THR A 199 3.45 -8.18 -1.67
N GLN A 200 3.97 -7.14 -0.99
CA GLN A 200 3.14 -6.01 -0.58
C GLN A 200 2.56 -5.38 -1.85
N ILE A 201 1.24 -5.23 -1.90
CA ILE A 201 0.52 -4.62 -3.02
C ILE A 201 0.12 -3.21 -2.61
N TYR A 202 0.46 -2.23 -3.45
CA TYR A 202 0.07 -0.84 -3.33
C TYR A 202 -1.04 -0.58 -4.35
N GLU A 203 -2.21 -0.19 -3.87
CA GLU A 203 -3.35 0.14 -4.71
C GLU A 203 -3.47 1.65 -4.84
N TYR A 204 -3.59 2.13 -6.08
CA TYR A 204 -3.80 3.52 -6.42
C TYR A 204 -5.19 3.62 -7.03
N SER A 205 -6.17 4.04 -6.23
CA SER A 205 -7.57 4.11 -6.66
C SER A 205 -8.10 5.51 -6.37
N PHE A 206 -7.98 6.39 -7.35
CA PHE A 206 -8.58 7.71 -7.34
C PHE A 206 -9.49 7.86 -8.56
N PRO A 207 -10.75 8.29 -8.40
CA PRO A 207 -11.63 8.52 -9.53
C PRO A 207 -11.12 9.69 -10.38
N TYR A 208 -11.30 9.60 -11.70
CA TYR A 208 -11.11 10.74 -12.59
C TYR A 208 -12.22 11.76 -12.38
N LEU A 209 -11.85 13.03 -12.26
CA LEU A 209 -12.76 14.17 -12.20
C LEU A 209 -12.93 14.81 -13.58
N HIS A 210 -11.83 14.88 -14.34
CA HIS A 210 -11.82 15.35 -15.72
C HIS A 210 -11.07 14.36 -16.61
N VAL A 211 -11.68 14.07 -17.76
CA VAL A 211 -11.12 13.21 -18.81
C VAL A 211 -11.38 13.93 -20.13
N PRO A 212 -10.34 14.29 -20.91
CA PRO A 212 -10.51 15.05 -22.12
C PRO A 212 -11.13 14.19 -23.23
N VAL A 213 -12.08 14.77 -23.96
CA VAL A 213 -12.72 14.15 -25.12
C VAL A 213 -11.98 14.50 -26.41
N ASN A 214 -12.09 13.65 -27.44
CA ASN A 214 -11.53 13.85 -28.79
C ASN A 214 -9.99 13.97 -28.88
N VAL A 215 -9.24 13.58 -27.86
CA VAL A 215 -7.77 13.51 -27.92
C VAL A 215 -7.30 12.26 -28.67
N CYS A 216 -7.92 11.12 -28.38
CA CYS A 216 -7.55 9.80 -28.90
C CYS A 216 -8.82 9.02 -29.31
N LYS A 217 -8.68 7.90 -30.05
CA LYS A 217 -9.78 7.12 -30.63
C LYS A 217 -10.80 6.67 -29.62
N SER A 218 -10.36 6.20 -28.45
CA SER A 218 -11.27 5.76 -27.38
C SER A 218 -12.18 6.88 -26.89
N ASN A 219 -11.84 8.13 -27.17
CA ASN A 219 -12.54 9.33 -26.73
C ASN A 219 -13.19 10.09 -27.90
N GLY A 220 -13.38 9.46 -29.06
CA GLY A 220 -14.11 10.05 -30.20
C GLY A 220 -13.25 10.62 -31.33
N ALA A 221 -11.91 10.59 -31.23
CA ALA A 221 -11.03 10.99 -32.33
C ALA A 221 -11.01 9.95 -33.45
N LYS A 222 -10.70 10.37 -34.70
CA LYS A 222 -10.51 9.44 -35.82
C LYS A 222 -9.28 8.54 -35.65
N SER A 223 -8.21 9.10 -35.07
CA SER A 223 -6.97 8.39 -34.78
C SER A 223 -6.26 8.85 -33.53
N ASP A 224 -5.50 7.96 -32.91
CA ASP A 224 -4.57 8.31 -31.84
C ASP A 224 -3.41 9.09 -32.45
N PRO A 225 -2.84 10.07 -31.72
CA PRO A 225 -1.73 10.86 -32.21
C PRO A 225 -0.46 10.01 -32.32
N PHE A 226 0.41 10.37 -33.27
CA PHE A 226 1.77 9.80 -33.30
C PHE A 226 2.56 10.20 -32.05
N LEU A 227 2.43 11.46 -31.63
CA LEU A 227 3.06 12.04 -30.46
C LEU A 227 2.02 12.69 -29.55
N LEU A 228 1.94 12.24 -28.31
CA LEU A 228 1.15 12.89 -27.26
C LEU A 228 2.09 13.61 -26.28
N PHE A 229 1.97 14.92 -26.17
CA PHE A 229 2.53 15.68 -25.06
C PHE A 229 1.64 15.52 -23.83
N VAL A 230 2.22 15.07 -22.73
CA VAL A 230 1.57 14.91 -21.44
C VAL A 230 2.31 15.79 -20.43
N VAL A 231 1.69 16.92 -20.09
CA VAL A 231 2.33 17.94 -19.26
C VAL A 231 1.90 17.76 -17.80
N LYS A 232 2.83 17.49 -16.89
CA LYS A 232 2.57 17.56 -15.45
C LYS A 232 2.56 19.03 -15.04
N SER A 233 1.42 19.51 -14.55
CA SER A 233 1.26 20.90 -14.15
C SER A 233 0.72 20.99 -12.72
N ASP A 234 1.06 22.05 -11.99
CA ASP A 234 0.45 22.35 -10.70
C ASP A 234 -0.98 22.86 -10.93
N VAL A 235 -1.93 22.47 -10.09
CA VAL A 235 -3.32 22.95 -10.17
C VAL A 235 -3.43 24.49 -10.22
N ASN A 236 -2.51 25.21 -9.57
CA ASN A 236 -2.46 26.68 -9.56
C ASN A 236 -1.84 27.30 -10.83
N HIS A 237 -1.16 26.50 -11.66
CA HIS A 237 -0.40 26.96 -12.83
C HIS A 237 -1.25 27.16 -14.09
N ILE A 238 -2.46 27.71 -13.97
CA ILE A 238 -3.35 27.99 -15.12
C ILE A 238 -2.62 28.85 -16.17
N ALA A 239 -1.90 29.89 -15.73
CA ALA A 239 -1.17 30.78 -16.63
C ALA A 239 0.00 30.09 -17.37
N HIS A 240 0.68 29.13 -16.73
CA HIS A 240 1.71 28.33 -17.43
C HIS A 240 1.07 27.46 -18.51
N ARG A 241 -0.05 26.80 -18.21
CA ARG A 241 -0.77 25.98 -19.20
C ARG A 241 -1.23 26.82 -20.39
N ILE A 242 -1.75 28.03 -20.14
CA ILE A 242 -2.09 28.99 -21.20
C ILE A 242 -0.84 29.37 -22.03
N ALA A 243 0.29 29.66 -21.38
CA ALA A 243 1.53 29.96 -22.11
C ALA A 243 1.98 28.79 -22.98
N ILE A 244 1.93 27.55 -22.49
CA ILE A 244 2.26 26.34 -23.25
C ILE A 244 1.32 26.19 -24.46
N ARG A 245 0.00 26.34 -24.26
CA ARG A 245 -1.01 26.31 -25.33
C ARG A 245 -0.77 27.37 -26.41
N ASN A 246 -0.22 28.52 -26.04
CA ASN A 246 0.06 29.64 -26.95
C ASN A 246 1.48 29.61 -27.55
N THR A 247 2.29 28.62 -27.20
CA THR A 247 3.70 28.52 -27.63
C THR A 247 3.99 27.14 -28.20
N TRP A 248 4.92 26.37 -27.61
CA TRP A 248 5.40 25.11 -28.16
C TRP A 248 4.35 24.00 -28.17
N GLY A 249 3.32 24.11 -27.34
CA GLY A 249 2.17 23.21 -27.32
C GLY A 249 1.16 23.50 -28.43
N ASN A 250 1.23 24.68 -29.06
CA ASN A 250 0.39 25.01 -30.21
C ASN A 250 0.96 24.36 -31.47
N THR A 251 0.24 23.40 -32.03
CA THR A 251 0.70 22.69 -33.23
C THR A 251 -0.42 22.50 -34.23
N SER A 252 -0.13 22.82 -35.49
CA SER A 252 -1.01 22.54 -36.63
C SER A 252 -0.92 21.09 -37.10
N ASN A 253 0.01 20.29 -36.56
CA ASN A 253 0.21 18.92 -36.97
C ASN A 253 -0.86 18.00 -36.34
N PRO A 254 -1.74 17.36 -37.13
CA PRO A 254 -2.81 16.52 -36.59
C PRO A 254 -2.31 15.26 -35.88
N GLY A 255 -1.06 14.84 -36.13
CA GLY A 255 -0.40 13.74 -35.46
C GLY A 255 0.18 14.08 -34.09
N ILE A 256 0.04 15.33 -33.63
CA ILE A 256 0.49 15.79 -32.32
C ILE A 256 -0.72 16.25 -31.50
N LYS A 257 -0.77 15.83 -30.23
CA LYS A 257 -1.77 16.30 -29.26
C LYS A 257 -1.12 16.69 -27.94
N LEU A 258 -1.85 17.46 -27.15
CA LEU A 258 -1.42 17.99 -25.86
C LEU A 258 -2.50 17.72 -24.81
N VAL A 259 -2.09 17.26 -23.64
CA VAL A 259 -2.93 17.14 -22.44
C VAL A 259 -2.16 17.58 -21.20
N PHE A 260 -2.87 18.06 -20.19
CA PHE A 260 -2.32 18.47 -18.90
C PHE A 260 -2.79 17.54 -17.77
N LEU A 261 -1.86 17.14 -16.91
CA LEU A 261 -2.13 16.37 -15.71
C LEU A 261 -2.15 17.31 -14.50
N VAL A 262 -3.27 17.36 -13.79
CA VAL A 262 -3.41 18.10 -12.54
C VAL A 262 -4.04 17.19 -11.47
N GLY A 263 -3.69 17.41 -10.20
CA GLY A 263 -4.39 16.83 -9.07
C GLY A 263 -5.61 17.67 -8.68
N TYR A 264 -6.24 17.31 -7.57
CA TYR A 264 -7.36 18.03 -6.98
C TYR A 264 -6.88 19.08 -5.96
N SER A 265 -7.52 20.25 -6.00
CA SER A 265 -7.44 21.25 -4.93
C SER A 265 -8.83 21.82 -4.71
N PRO A 266 -9.35 21.84 -3.46
CA PRO A 266 -10.64 22.46 -3.16
C PRO A 266 -10.71 23.93 -3.56
N LEU A 267 -9.59 24.66 -3.45
CA LEU A 267 -9.52 26.10 -3.75
C LEU A 267 -9.54 26.40 -5.25
N MET A 268 -9.17 25.42 -6.09
CA MET A 268 -9.04 25.59 -7.53
C MET A 268 -10.11 24.85 -8.32
N LYS A 269 -11.07 24.20 -7.66
CA LYS A 269 -12.05 23.31 -8.27
C LYS A 269 -12.83 23.99 -9.40
N GLU A 270 -13.40 25.16 -9.14
CA GLU A 270 -14.21 25.90 -10.11
C GLU A 270 -13.36 26.40 -11.28
N PHE A 271 -12.12 26.85 -11.02
CA PHE A 271 -11.21 27.30 -12.07
C PHE A 271 -10.77 26.17 -13.00
N ILE A 272 -10.46 25.00 -12.45
CA ILE A 272 -10.10 23.81 -13.24
C ILE A 272 -11.29 23.29 -14.03
N GLN A 273 -12.51 23.33 -13.45
CA GLN A 273 -13.73 22.99 -14.17
C GLN A 273 -13.90 23.89 -15.40
N MET A 274 -13.81 25.21 -15.23
CA MET A 274 -13.91 26.17 -16.35
C MET A 274 -12.81 25.96 -17.40
N GLU A 275 -11.57 25.73 -16.97
CA GLU A 275 -10.45 25.46 -17.88
C GLU A 275 -10.67 24.16 -18.66
N SER A 276 -11.05 23.07 -17.98
CA SER A 276 -11.37 21.80 -18.60
C SER A 276 -12.52 21.95 -19.59
N ASP A 277 -13.52 22.76 -19.28
CA ASP A 277 -14.65 23.01 -20.17
C ASP A 277 -14.29 23.83 -21.40
N THR A 278 -13.31 24.71 -21.29
CA THR A 278 -12.85 25.58 -22.38
C THR A 278 -11.89 24.83 -23.32
N TYR A 279 -10.86 24.18 -22.77
CA TYR A 279 -9.75 23.66 -23.56
C TYR A 279 -9.83 22.15 -23.84
N LYS A 280 -10.66 21.41 -23.08
CA LYS A 280 -10.89 19.96 -23.26
C LYS A 280 -9.59 19.13 -23.29
N ASP A 281 -8.57 19.54 -22.54
CA ASP A 281 -7.24 18.91 -22.51
C ASP A 281 -6.75 18.59 -21.08
N ILE A 282 -7.62 18.73 -20.08
CA ILE A 282 -7.31 18.46 -18.67
C ILE A 282 -7.62 17.00 -18.32
N ILE A 283 -6.64 16.31 -17.74
CA ILE A 283 -6.79 15.03 -17.05
C ILE A 283 -6.60 15.29 -15.56
N GLN A 284 -7.63 14.98 -14.77
CA GLN A 284 -7.60 15.17 -13.32
C GLN A 284 -8.12 13.95 -12.58
N GLN A 285 -7.45 13.56 -11.49
CA GLN A 285 -7.95 12.61 -10.51
C GLN A 285 -8.07 13.23 -9.13
N ASN A 286 -8.91 12.62 -8.30
CA ASN A 286 -9.23 13.09 -6.96
C ASN A 286 -8.16 12.75 -5.89
N PHE A 287 -6.91 13.15 -6.11
CA PHE A 287 -5.85 13.16 -5.09
C PHE A 287 -5.35 14.60 -4.91
N LEU A 288 -4.94 14.98 -3.69
CA LEU A 288 -4.44 16.33 -3.43
C LEU A 288 -3.23 16.65 -4.33
N ASP A 289 -3.31 17.74 -5.08
CA ASP A 289 -2.20 18.21 -5.89
C ASP A 289 -1.10 18.82 -4.99
N ASP A 290 -0.08 18.02 -4.71
CA ASP A 290 1.09 18.39 -3.94
C ASP A 290 2.32 17.77 -4.59
N TYR A 291 3.46 18.44 -4.47
CA TYR A 291 4.73 17.93 -4.98
C TYR A 291 5.06 16.51 -4.47
N HIS A 292 4.72 16.18 -3.22
CA HIS A 292 4.96 14.85 -2.66
C HIS A 292 4.06 13.76 -3.30
N ASN A 293 3.02 14.18 -4.02
CA ASN A 293 2.12 13.31 -4.76
C ASN A 293 2.43 13.27 -6.26
N ASN A 294 3.56 13.82 -6.73
CA ASN A 294 3.93 13.78 -8.16
C ASN A 294 3.98 12.36 -8.74
N THR A 295 4.33 11.36 -7.94
CA THR A 295 4.24 9.95 -8.38
C THR A 295 2.82 9.50 -8.64
N LEU A 296 1.83 9.97 -7.87
CA LEU A 296 0.41 9.71 -8.18
C LEU A 296 0.02 10.35 -9.51
N LYS A 297 0.49 11.57 -9.78
CA LYS A 297 0.28 12.27 -11.06
C LYS A 297 0.91 11.51 -12.24
N THR A 298 2.11 10.99 -12.07
CA THR A 298 2.76 10.13 -13.08
C THR A 298 1.99 8.82 -13.30
N ILE A 299 1.56 8.14 -12.23
CA ILE A 299 0.75 6.92 -12.33
C ILE A 299 -0.59 7.21 -13.02
N MET A 300 -1.24 8.33 -12.69
CA MET A 300 -2.47 8.80 -13.33
C MET A 300 -2.29 8.99 -14.84
N GLY A 301 -1.23 9.70 -15.25
CA GLY A 301 -0.92 9.94 -16.65
C GLY A 301 -0.65 8.65 -17.41
N PHE A 302 0.17 7.76 -16.85
CA PHE A 302 0.47 6.46 -17.45
C PHE A 302 -0.78 5.60 -17.60
N THR A 303 -1.61 5.56 -16.56
CA THR A 303 -2.87 4.81 -16.57
C THR A 303 -3.81 5.38 -17.62
N TRP A 304 -3.95 6.70 -17.71
CA TRP A 304 -4.80 7.35 -18.71
C TRP A 304 -4.34 7.02 -20.12
N VAL A 305 -3.03 7.14 -20.41
CA VAL A 305 -2.46 6.79 -21.73
C VAL A 305 -2.74 5.33 -22.09
N ALA A 306 -2.48 4.40 -21.17
CA ALA A 306 -2.68 2.97 -21.41
C ALA A 306 -4.14 2.60 -21.68
N THR A 307 -5.08 3.35 -21.11
CA THR A 307 -6.52 3.06 -21.17
C THR A 307 -7.25 3.84 -22.27
N HIS A 308 -6.85 5.07 -22.53
CA HIS A 308 -7.55 6.00 -23.43
C HIS A 308 -6.72 6.42 -24.64
N CYS A 309 -5.43 6.10 -24.72
CA CYS A 309 -4.58 6.55 -25.82
C CYS A 309 -3.54 5.49 -26.22
N SER A 310 -3.96 4.23 -26.19
CA SER A 310 -3.08 3.07 -26.33
C SER A 310 -2.50 2.89 -27.74
N GLY A 311 -3.08 3.53 -28.75
CA GLY A 311 -2.57 3.55 -30.12
C GLY A 311 -1.54 4.64 -30.39
N SER A 312 -1.25 5.52 -29.43
CA SER A 312 -0.19 6.51 -29.58
C SER A 312 1.18 5.86 -29.66
N LYS A 313 2.06 6.38 -30.53
CA LYS A 313 3.39 5.78 -30.71
C LYS A 313 4.38 6.25 -29.65
N TYR A 314 4.41 7.56 -29.42
CA TYR A 314 5.30 8.18 -28.45
C TYR A 314 4.54 9.10 -27.52
N ILE A 315 4.93 9.05 -26.25
CA ILE A 315 4.39 9.90 -25.20
C ILE A 315 5.55 10.71 -24.65
N PHE A 316 5.46 12.03 -24.79
CA PHE A 316 6.43 12.96 -24.23
C PHE A 316 5.84 13.47 -22.91
N PHE A 317 6.37 12.96 -21.80
CA PHE A 317 6.09 13.49 -20.47
C PHE A 317 7.00 14.66 -20.17
N VAL A 318 6.42 15.79 -19.76
CA VAL A 318 7.16 17.01 -19.48
C VAL A 318 6.55 17.81 -18.33
N ASP A 319 7.34 18.54 -17.56
CA ASP A 319 6.85 19.49 -16.55
C ASP A 319 6.44 20.83 -17.22
N ASP A 320 5.65 21.65 -16.53
CA ASP A 320 5.10 22.90 -17.07
C ASP A 320 6.05 24.11 -17.03
N ASP A 321 7.29 23.90 -16.59
CA ASP A 321 8.39 24.88 -16.55
C ASP A 321 9.47 24.58 -17.61
N TYR A 322 9.05 23.95 -18.72
CA TYR A 322 9.88 23.62 -19.87
C TYR A 322 9.50 24.41 -21.13
N ILE A 323 10.50 24.67 -21.97
CA ILE A 323 10.29 24.89 -23.42
C ILE A 323 10.65 23.60 -24.15
N VAL A 324 9.87 23.27 -25.18
CA VAL A 324 10.10 22.13 -26.07
C VAL A 324 10.30 22.60 -27.51
N ASN A 325 11.29 22.01 -28.20
CA ASN A 325 11.47 22.17 -29.63
C ASN A 325 10.65 21.10 -30.37
N THR A 326 9.36 21.39 -30.58
CA THR A 326 8.38 20.44 -31.12
C THR A 326 8.77 19.89 -32.49
N LYS A 327 9.29 20.72 -33.40
CA LYS A 327 9.74 20.30 -34.73
C LYS A 327 10.92 19.33 -34.64
N TYR A 328 11.88 19.61 -33.77
CA TYR A 328 13.08 18.80 -33.68
C TYR A 328 12.81 17.44 -33.04
N ILE A 329 12.02 17.38 -31.97
CA ILE A 329 11.64 16.09 -31.38
C ILE A 329 10.77 15.27 -32.34
N TRP A 330 9.83 15.90 -33.07
CA TRP A 330 9.00 15.21 -34.06
C TRP A 330 9.84 14.45 -35.10
N ASN A 331 10.84 15.13 -35.69
CA ASN A 331 11.74 14.54 -36.69
C ASN A 331 12.60 13.41 -36.10
N HIS A 332 13.09 13.59 -34.87
CA HIS A 332 13.86 12.56 -34.19
C HIS A 332 13.03 11.30 -33.94
N LEU A 333 11.79 11.45 -33.48
CA LEU A 333 10.89 10.32 -33.22
C LEU A 333 10.46 9.59 -34.49
N HIS A 334 10.31 10.29 -35.62
CA HIS A 334 10.11 9.64 -36.92
C HIS A 334 11.30 8.77 -37.32
N THR A 335 12.52 9.27 -37.11
CA THR A 335 13.75 8.50 -37.37
C THR A 335 13.83 7.26 -36.47
N LEU A 336 13.52 7.40 -35.18
CA LEU A 336 13.47 6.25 -34.25
C LEU A 336 12.38 5.25 -34.62
N SER A 337 11.24 5.73 -35.12
CA SER A 337 10.12 4.92 -35.58
C SER A 337 10.50 4.06 -36.78
N ILE A 338 11.22 4.64 -37.76
CA ILE A 338 11.73 3.90 -38.93
C ILE A 338 12.73 2.83 -38.51
N ALA A 339 13.56 3.10 -37.50
CA ALA A 339 14.50 2.12 -36.93
C ALA A 339 13.82 0.98 -36.15
N GLY A 340 12.48 0.97 -36.02
CA GLY A 340 11.72 -0.15 -35.47
C GLY A 340 11.84 -0.36 -33.95
N LYS A 341 12.31 0.63 -33.18
CA LYS A 341 12.45 0.50 -31.72
C LYS A 341 11.08 0.52 -31.03
N ARG A 342 10.72 -0.57 -30.33
CA ARG A 342 9.45 -0.73 -29.61
C ARG A 342 9.50 -0.35 -28.12
N ASP A 343 10.63 -0.61 -27.46
CA ASP A 343 10.83 -0.33 -26.04
C ASP A 343 11.71 0.91 -25.85
N VAL A 344 11.10 2.09 -25.97
CA VAL A 344 11.82 3.36 -25.82
C VAL A 344 11.52 3.96 -24.45
N PHE A 345 12.59 4.30 -23.73
CA PHE A 345 12.59 5.24 -22.62
C PHE A 345 13.80 6.17 -22.80
N LEU A 346 13.54 7.37 -23.28
CA LEU A 346 14.53 8.38 -23.65
C LEU A 346 14.48 9.57 -22.68
N GLY A 347 15.62 10.09 -22.26
CA GLY A 347 15.71 11.31 -21.46
C GLY A 347 17.13 11.62 -20.97
N TYR A 348 17.27 12.62 -20.10
CA TYR A 348 18.54 12.90 -19.44
C TYR A 348 18.77 11.91 -18.29
N VAL A 349 19.66 10.94 -18.46
CA VAL A 349 19.84 9.84 -17.50
C VAL A 349 20.95 10.17 -16.51
N TRP A 350 20.57 10.31 -15.25
CA TRP A 350 21.52 10.37 -14.14
C TRP A 350 22.02 8.95 -13.82
N LYS A 351 23.34 8.79 -13.78
CA LYS A 351 23.99 7.54 -13.36
C LYS A 351 24.71 7.77 -12.03
N ASN A 352 24.70 6.77 -11.17
CA ASN A 352 25.40 6.77 -9.88
C ASN A 352 25.03 7.94 -8.95
N ALA A 353 23.83 8.51 -9.11
CA ALA A 353 23.33 9.54 -8.22
C ALA A 353 23.18 9.00 -6.79
N LYS A 354 23.49 9.82 -5.80
CA LYS A 354 23.33 9.47 -4.38
C LYS A 354 21.99 10.01 -3.86
N PRO A 355 21.24 9.24 -3.06
CA PRO A 355 20.04 9.75 -2.41
C PRO A 355 20.41 10.91 -1.47
N HIS A 356 19.64 12.00 -1.49
CA HIS A 356 19.87 13.11 -0.57
C HIS A 356 19.49 12.69 0.84
N ARG A 357 20.47 12.63 1.75
CA ARG A 357 20.27 12.21 3.15
C ARG A 357 20.11 13.37 4.13
N ASN A 358 20.21 14.61 3.67
CA ASN A 358 19.93 15.79 4.48
C ASN A 358 18.42 16.00 4.58
N ALA A 359 17.86 15.97 5.79
CA ALA A 359 16.43 16.16 6.05
C ALA A 359 15.89 17.53 5.58
N ASN A 360 16.75 18.53 5.43
CA ASN A 360 16.39 19.86 4.92
C ASN A 360 16.37 19.93 3.39
N SER A 361 16.74 18.85 2.69
CA SER A 361 16.68 18.81 1.23
C SER A 361 15.24 18.59 0.75
N LYS A 362 14.81 19.38 -0.25
CA LYS A 362 13.57 19.12 -1.01
C LYS A 362 13.47 17.68 -1.55
N TRP A 363 14.62 17.04 -1.77
CA TRP A 363 14.72 15.69 -2.31
C TRP A 363 15.18 14.66 -1.25
N PHE A 364 14.96 14.93 0.03
CA PHE A 364 15.35 14.04 1.12
C PHE A 364 14.75 12.64 0.95
N ILE A 365 15.61 11.62 1.01
CA ILE A 365 15.22 10.21 1.00
C ILE A 365 15.81 9.56 2.25
N SER A 366 14.96 9.07 3.16
CA SER A 366 15.40 8.37 4.36
C SER A 366 16.03 7.01 4.05
N ASN A 367 16.84 6.48 4.97
CA ASN A 367 17.38 5.12 4.84
C ASN A 367 16.28 4.03 4.85
N ASP A 368 15.13 4.33 5.46
CA ASP A 368 13.98 3.43 5.48
C ASP A 368 13.19 3.44 4.16
N ASP A 369 13.24 4.54 3.42
CA ASP A 369 12.63 4.64 2.09
C ASP A 369 13.53 4.05 1.01
N PHE A 370 14.85 4.26 1.11
CA PHE A 370 15.81 3.69 0.18
C PHE A 370 17.13 3.39 0.91
N LYS A 371 17.48 2.10 1.01
CA LYS A 371 18.62 1.63 1.82
C LYS A 371 19.98 1.79 1.14
N ASP A 372 20.01 1.68 -0.18
CA ASP A 372 21.27 1.70 -0.92
C ASP A 372 21.82 3.12 -0.99
N ASN A 373 23.13 3.27 -1.05
CA ASN A 373 23.80 4.57 -1.13
C ASN A 373 23.89 5.11 -2.57
N VAL A 374 23.38 4.36 -3.54
CA VAL A 374 23.40 4.72 -4.97
C VAL A 374 22.02 4.41 -5.55
N LEU A 375 21.40 5.43 -6.14
CA LEU A 375 20.14 5.30 -6.86
C LEU A 375 20.35 4.52 -8.16
N PRO A 376 19.35 3.74 -8.63
CA PRO A 376 19.39 3.20 -9.98
C PRO A 376 19.48 4.33 -11.00
N PRO A 377 19.96 4.05 -12.23
CA PRO A 377 19.83 5.02 -13.31
C PRO A 377 18.37 5.46 -13.48
N TYR A 378 18.15 6.75 -13.64
CA TYR A 378 16.83 7.33 -13.86
C TYR A 378 16.92 8.50 -14.83
N ALA A 379 15.89 8.66 -15.67
CA ALA A 379 15.72 9.87 -16.47
C ALA A 379 15.18 10.96 -15.54
N GLY A 380 15.96 12.03 -15.36
CA GLY A 380 15.64 13.07 -14.39
C GLY A 380 15.39 14.42 -15.03
N GLY A 381 14.74 15.29 -14.26
CA GLY A 381 14.53 16.70 -14.58
C GLY A 381 13.13 17.00 -15.06
N GLY A 382 12.27 15.99 -15.30
CA GLY A 382 10.90 16.24 -15.72
C GLY A 382 10.70 16.39 -17.24
N SER A 383 11.60 15.87 -18.08
CA SER A 383 11.30 15.71 -19.52
C SER A 383 11.84 14.38 -20.07
N LEU A 384 10.95 13.58 -20.65
CA LEU A 384 11.27 12.23 -21.14
C LEU A 384 10.27 11.76 -22.21
N VAL A 385 10.70 10.79 -23.02
CA VAL A 385 9.85 10.13 -24.03
C VAL A 385 9.76 8.64 -23.78
N LEU A 386 8.54 8.11 -23.81
CA LEU A 386 8.24 6.68 -23.69
C LEU A 386 7.41 6.19 -24.88
N THR A 387 7.50 4.91 -25.18
CA THR A 387 6.45 4.21 -25.94
C THR A 387 5.35 3.72 -25.01
N VAL A 388 4.14 3.51 -25.54
CA VAL A 388 3.02 2.94 -24.78
C VAL A 388 3.35 1.54 -24.25
N ASP A 389 4.10 0.73 -24.99
CA ASP A 389 4.59 -0.58 -24.53
C ASP A 389 5.45 -0.48 -23.27
N THR A 390 6.36 0.50 -23.22
CA THR A 390 7.17 0.79 -22.03
C THR A 390 6.29 1.22 -20.85
N ILE A 391 5.29 2.07 -21.10
CA ILE A 391 4.33 2.51 -20.07
C ILE A 391 3.57 1.32 -19.47
N ASN A 392 3.05 0.42 -20.31
CA ASN A 392 2.34 -0.78 -19.87
C ASN A 392 3.22 -1.69 -19.00
N LYS A 393 4.48 -1.88 -19.38
CA LYS A 393 5.46 -2.62 -18.57
C LYS A 393 5.65 -1.96 -17.20
N LEU A 394 5.84 -0.64 -17.16
CA LEU A 394 6.02 0.11 -15.91
C LEU A 394 4.78 0.02 -15.00
N LEU A 395 3.57 0.22 -15.54
CA LEU A 395 2.31 0.09 -14.81
C LEU A 395 2.16 -1.28 -14.15
N SER A 396 2.59 -2.36 -14.82
CA SER A 396 2.51 -3.72 -14.28
C SER A 396 3.33 -3.90 -12.98
N GLN A 397 4.33 -3.03 -12.77
CA GLN A 397 5.28 -3.12 -11.66
C GLN A 397 4.95 -2.16 -10.50
N PHE A 398 4.25 -1.04 -10.75
CA PHE A 398 3.98 -0.01 -9.75
C PHE A 398 3.26 -0.53 -8.50
N LYS A 399 2.27 -1.42 -8.67
CA LYS A 399 1.56 -2.05 -7.55
C LYS A 399 2.45 -2.89 -6.63
N PHE A 400 3.67 -3.22 -7.04
CA PHE A 400 4.62 -4.02 -6.26
C PHE A 400 5.82 -3.18 -5.76
N MET A 401 5.72 -1.86 -5.83
CA MET A 401 6.78 -0.94 -5.44
C MET A 401 6.28 0.02 -4.36
N LYS A 402 7.08 0.18 -3.31
CA LYS A 402 6.83 1.21 -2.30
C LYS A 402 6.76 2.58 -3.00
N PRO A 403 5.68 3.37 -2.80
CA PRO A 403 5.59 4.70 -3.34
C PRO A 403 6.80 5.55 -2.91
N MET A 404 7.27 6.39 -3.81
CA MET A 404 8.32 7.37 -3.58
C MET A 404 7.85 8.66 -4.21
N PHE A 405 7.97 9.81 -3.53
CA PHE A 405 7.44 11.07 -4.05
C PHE A 405 8.24 11.63 -5.24
N ILE A 406 9.53 11.28 -5.33
CA ILE A 406 10.39 11.60 -6.46
C ILE A 406 10.08 10.61 -7.58
N ASP A 407 9.18 11.01 -8.47
CA ASP A 407 8.66 10.19 -9.56
C ASP A 407 9.72 9.76 -10.57
N ASP A 408 10.66 10.64 -10.92
CA ASP A 408 11.81 10.30 -11.78
C ASP A 408 12.60 9.10 -11.22
N VAL A 409 12.91 9.12 -9.92
CA VAL A 409 13.61 8.02 -9.23
C VAL A 409 12.72 6.78 -9.11
N TYR A 410 11.42 6.96 -8.85
CA TYR A 410 10.44 5.87 -8.83
C TYR A 410 10.40 5.13 -10.18
N LEU A 411 10.40 5.85 -11.31
CA LEU A 411 10.49 5.28 -12.65
C LEU A 411 11.83 4.56 -12.88
N GLY A 412 12.96 5.11 -12.41
CA GLY A 412 14.26 4.44 -12.48
C GLY A 412 14.32 3.12 -11.71
N ILE A 413 13.71 3.07 -10.51
CA ILE A 413 13.58 1.83 -9.73
C ILE A 413 12.73 0.80 -10.49
N ALA A 414 11.63 1.23 -11.12
CA ALA A 414 10.77 0.36 -11.92
C ALA A 414 11.54 -0.19 -13.14
N CYS A 415 12.28 0.65 -13.84
CA CYS A 415 13.13 0.25 -14.97
C CYS A 415 14.18 -0.79 -14.55
N LYS A 416 14.87 -0.56 -13.43
CA LYS A 416 15.86 -1.53 -12.89
C LYS A 416 15.22 -2.89 -12.60
N LYS A 417 14.02 -2.92 -12.02
CA LYS A 417 13.29 -4.17 -11.71
C LYS A 417 12.85 -4.91 -12.97
N LEU A 418 12.41 -4.18 -13.99
CA LEU A 418 11.92 -4.71 -15.27
C LEU A 418 13.02 -4.93 -16.30
N LYS A 419 14.27 -4.57 -15.99
CA LYS A 419 15.41 -4.57 -16.91
C LYS A 419 15.14 -3.74 -18.19
N ILE A 420 14.44 -2.62 -18.04
CA ILE A 420 14.24 -1.65 -19.12
C ILE A 420 15.51 -0.79 -19.22
N SER A 421 16.10 -0.73 -20.41
CA SER A 421 17.26 0.10 -20.69
C SER A 421 16.84 1.55 -20.92
N LEU A 422 17.36 2.46 -20.10
CA LEU A 422 17.22 3.89 -20.31
C LEU A 422 18.21 4.38 -21.38
N ILE A 423 17.72 5.17 -22.33
CA ILE A 423 18.52 5.78 -23.38
C ILE A 423 18.86 7.21 -22.93
N HIS A 424 20.13 7.47 -22.67
CA HIS A 424 20.59 8.82 -22.36
C HIS A 424 20.61 9.69 -23.62
N GLU A 425 20.03 10.88 -23.50
CA GLU A 425 20.05 11.89 -24.54
C GLU A 425 20.31 13.27 -23.93
N SER A 426 21.44 13.88 -24.27
CA SER A 426 21.88 15.17 -23.72
C SER A 426 21.07 16.35 -24.24
N ARG A 427 20.30 16.16 -25.33
CA ARG A 427 19.40 17.19 -25.87
C ARG A 427 18.16 17.44 -25.00
N PHE A 428 17.89 16.60 -24.01
CA PHE A 428 16.96 16.93 -22.91
C PHE A 428 17.74 17.71 -21.85
N SER A 429 17.67 19.04 -21.88
CA SER A 429 18.41 19.87 -20.93
C SER A 429 17.66 19.99 -19.60
N VAL A 430 18.29 19.50 -18.54
CA VAL A 430 17.85 19.64 -17.14
C VAL A 430 18.19 21.02 -16.53
N ARG A 431 18.69 21.94 -17.35
CA ARG A 431 19.07 23.31 -16.97
C ARG A 431 18.43 24.31 -17.92
N TYR A 432 18.31 25.55 -17.45
CA TYR A 432 17.89 26.68 -18.26
C TYR A 432 18.93 27.02 -19.34
N GLN A 433 18.57 26.77 -20.61
CA GLN A 433 19.40 26.99 -21.80
C GLN A 433 18.56 27.47 -23.00
N PRO A 434 17.83 28.60 -22.89
CA PRO A 434 16.95 29.09 -23.96
C PRO A 434 17.69 29.37 -25.27
N ASP A 435 18.93 29.87 -25.20
CA ASP A 435 19.72 30.25 -26.39
C ASP A 435 20.17 29.05 -27.24
N LYS A 436 20.10 27.83 -26.67
CA LYS A 436 20.51 26.59 -27.33
C LYS A 436 19.34 25.73 -27.77
N MET A 437 18.12 26.26 -27.73
CA MET A 437 16.89 25.48 -28.04
C MET A 437 16.88 24.89 -29.45
N ASN A 438 17.61 25.47 -30.40
CA ASN A 438 17.82 24.93 -31.74
C ASN A 438 18.56 23.58 -31.78
N HIS A 439 19.31 23.25 -30.73
CA HIS A 439 20.06 22.00 -30.60
C HIS A 439 19.49 21.08 -29.53
N LEU A 440 18.47 21.53 -28.79
CA LEU A 440 17.85 20.78 -27.69
C LEU A 440 16.45 20.31 -28.08
N PHE A 441 16.03 19.18 -27.50
CA PHE A 441 14.63 18.75 -27.56
C PHE A 441 13.80 19.51 -26.53
N SER A 442 14.36 19.77 -25.35
CA SER A 442 13.71 20.50 -24.28
C SER A 442 14.74 21.22 -23.41
N SER A 443 14.31 22.30 -22.77
CA SER A 443 15.07 23.00 -21.74
C SER A 443 14.18 23.28 -20.53
N HIS A 444 14.73 23.02 -19.35
CA HIS A 444 14.07 23.23 -18.06
C HIS A 444 14.22 24.68 -17.55
N GLY A 445 13.44 25.07 -16.55
CA GLY A 445 13.74 26.21 -15.67
C GLY A 445 13.02 27.52 -16.01
N PHE A 446 11.90 27.46 -16.72
CA PHE A 446 11.08 28.62 -17.08
C PHE A 446 10.11 28.93 -15.94
N ARG A 447 10.50 29.85 -15.06
CA ARG A 447 9.80 30.10 -13.78
C ARG A 447 8.54 30.95 -13.90
N SER A 448 8.31 31.59 -15.05
CA SER A 448 7.10 32.36 -15.29
C SER A 448 6.55 32.13 -16.70
N PRO A 449 5.23 32.28 -16.89
CA PRO A 449 4.60 32.17 -18.21
C PRO A 449 5.18 33.18 -19.22
N MET A 450 5.48 34.41 -18.77
CA MET A 450 6.02 35.46 -19.63
C MET A 450 7.42 35.11 -20.12
N GLN A 451 8.28 34.61 -19.22
CA GLN A 451 9.63 34.17 -19.58
C GLN A 451 9.57 33.07 -20.65
N LEU A 452 8.68 32.09 -20.46
CA LEU A 452 8.46 31.01 -21.43
C LEU A 452 8.07 31.57 -22.81
N ILE A 453 7.09 32.49 -22.85
CA ILE A 453 6.62 33.10 -24.09
C ILE A 453 7.71 33.91 -24.79
N GLU A 454 8.45 34.74 -24.05
CA GLU A 454 9.51 35.59 -24.61
C GLU A 454 10.64 34.76 -25.21
N ASP A 455 11.14 33.77 -24.47
CA ASP A 455 12.24 32.93 -24.95
C ASP A 455 11.79 32.01 -26.09
N TRP A 456 10.56 31.52 -26.06
CA TRP A 456 9.98 30.79 -27.18
C TRP A 456 9.89 31.64 -28.44
N LYS A 457 9.46 32.91 -28.32
CA LYS A 457 9.41 33.87 -29.43
C LYS A 457 10.79 34.16 -29.99
N LYS A 458 11.80 34.42 -29.14
CA LYS A 458 13.19 34.64 -29.58
C LYS A 458 13.71 33.46 -30.40
N PHE A 459 13.41 32.25 -29.94
CA PHE A 459 13.77 31.03 -30.67
C PHE A 459 12.96 30.85 -31.96
N HIS A 460 11.64 31.08 -31.99
CA HIS A 460 10.84 30.89 -33.22
C HIS A 460 11.12 31.96 -34.29
N ILE A 461 11.16 33.24 -33.91
CA ILE A 461 11.42 34.35 -34.84
C ILE A 461 12.76 34.17 -35.56
N LYS A 462 13.80 33.72 -34.84
CA LYS A 462 15.13 33.50 -35.41
C LYS A 462 15.19 32.37 -36.44
N TYR A 463 14.23 31.44 -36.43
CA TYR A 463 14.26 30.22 -37.24
C TYR A 463 13.19 30.16 -38.33
N ASP A 464 12.06 30.84 -38.17
CA ASP A 464 11.07 30.98 -39.24
C ASP A 464 11.50 32.00 -40.32
N MET A 465 12.51 32.84 -40.05
CA MET A 465 13.13 33.73 -41.05
C MET A 465 14.25 33.07 -41.89
N VAL A 466 14.57 31.79 -41.64
CA VAL A 466 15.71 31.08 -42.27
C VAL A 466 15.26 29.84 -43.05
N ILE A 467 13.97 29.74 -43.41
CA ILE A 467 13.43 28.64 -44.22
C ILE A 467 12.82 29.18 -45.50
#